data_AF-A0A977L1H1-F1
#
_entry.id   AF-A0A977L1H1-F1
#
_cell.length_a   1.000
_cell.length_b   1.000
_cell.length_c   1.000
_cell.angle_alpha   90.00
_cell.angle_beta   90.00
_cell.angle_gamma   90.00
#
_symmetry.space_group_name_H-M   'P 1'
#
loop_
_entity.id
_entity.type
_entity.pdbx_description
1 polymer ?
#
loop_
_entity_poly.entity_id
_entity_poly.type
_entity_poly.pdbx_seq_one_letter_code
_entity_poly.pdbx_strand_id
1 'polypeptide(L)' 'MATNLKIWFDKEGDFLEVLFSDKPGYMQETENDAIMTRVDLQGNVLGFSILGVSQLQKDNPLTAELLVNVAA' A
#
# COMPACT_ATOMS: atom_id res chain seq x y z
N MET A 1 -18.37 9.79 -7.22
CA MET A 1 -17.10 10.55 -7.15
C MET A 1 -16.00 9.58 -7.53
N ALA A 2 -15.10 9.94 -8.46
CA ALA A 2 -14.02 9.06 -8.90
C ALA A 2 -12.75 9.42 -8.13
N THR A 3 -12.11 8.41 -7.51
CA THR A 3 -10.81 8.56 -6.87
C THR A 3 -9.74 8.21 -7.89
N ASN A 4 -8.82 9.14 -8.16
CA ASN A 4 -7.69 8.86 -9.03
C ASN A 4 -6.70 7.95 -8.29
N LEU A 5 -6.31 6.86 -8.95
CA LEU A 5 -5.34 5.90 -8.47
C LEU A 5 -4.06 6.08 -9.28
N LYS A 6 -2.92 6.11 -8.61
CA LYS A 6 -1.61 6.00 -9.24
C LYS A 6 -1.01 4.66 -8.86
N ILE A 7 -0.58 3.91 -9.86
CA ILE A 7 0.05 2.60 -9.67
C ILE A 7 1.47 2.72 -10.22
N TRP A 8 2.43 2.44 -9.37
CA TRP A 8 3.84 2.38 -9.69
C TRP A 8 4.28 0.93 -9.61
N PHE A 9 5.01 0.48 -10.63
CA PHE A 9 5.59 -0.86 -10.67
C PHE A 9 7.05 -0.74 -11.05
N ASP A 10 7.92 -1.21 -10.15
CA ASP A 10 9.34 -1.36 -10.38
C ASP A 10 9.66 -2.86 -10.40
N LYS A 11 10.03 -3.34 -11.58
CA LYS A 11 10.39 -4.75 -11.78
C LYS A 11 11.77 -5.09 -11.20
N GLU A 12 12.71 -4.15 -11.19
CA GLU A 12 14.07 -4.38 -10.72
C GLU A 12 14.10 -4.49 -9.18
N GLY A 13 13.31 -3.66 -8.50
CA GLY A 13 13.11 -3.73 -7.04
C GLY A 13 12.05 -4.74 -6.58
N ASP A 14 11.38 -5.43 -7.51
CA ASP A 14 10.21 -6.30 -7.26
C ASP A 14 9.15 -5.62 -6.36
N PHE A 15 8.77 -4.41 -6.76
CA PHE A 15 8.03 -3.45 -5.95
C PHE A 15 6.81 -2.92 -6.68
N LEU A 16 5.67 -2.87 -6.00
CA LEU A 16 4.44 -2.26 -6.52
C LEU A 16 3.85 -1.32 -5.48
N GLU A 17 3.65 -0.05 -5.83
CA GLU A 17 2.99 0.93 -4.97
C GLU A 17 1.69 1.40 -5.60
N VAL A 18 0.63 1.48 -4.80
CA VAL A 18 -0.67 2.02 -5.17
C VAL A 18 -0.96 3.21 -4.28
N LEU A 19 -1.10 4.38 -4.89
CA LEU A 19 -1.41 5.65 -4.22
C LEU A 19 -2.82 6.11 -4.58
N PHE A 20 -3.61 6.43 -3.57
CA PHE A 20 -4.91 7.08 -3.69
C PHE A 20 -4.78 8.61 -3.67
N SER A 21 -3.65 9.13 -3.18
CA SER A 21 -3.39 10.55 -3.03
C SER A 21 -1.91 10.88 -3.14
N ASP A 22 -1.62 12.06 -3.67
CA ASP A 22 -0.26 12.60 -3.84
C ASP A 22 0.24 13.32 -2.59
N LYS A 23 -0.49 13.21 -1.48
CA LYS A 23 -0.14 13.87 -0.24
C LYS A 23 1.17 13.29 0.32
N PRO A 24 1.97 14.11 1.01
CA PRO A 24 3.10 13.61 1.77
C PRO A 24 2.59 12.71 2.89
N GLY A 25 3.24 11.56 3.03
CA GLY A 25 2.96 10.57 4.06
C GLY A 25 4.18 9.68 4.26
N TYR A 26 4.16 8.95 5.36
CA TYR A 26 5.22 8.01 5.72
C TYR A 26 4.75 6.57 5.52
N MET A 27 5.71 5.68 5.32
CA MET A 27 5.44 4.25 5.26
C MET A 27 5.36 3.69 6.68
N GLN A 28 4.32 2.91 6.93
CA GLN A 28 4.07 2.20 8.17
C GLN A 28 3.98 0.70 7.84
N GLU A 29 4.70 -0.10 8.62
CA GLU A 29 4.68 -1.56 8.48
C GLU A 29 3.29 -2.10 8.85
N THR A 30 2.84 -3.12 8.13
CA THR A 30 1.62 -3.87 8.46
C THR A 30 1.98 -5.17 9.15
N GLU A 31 0.97 -5.96 9.54
CA GLU A 31 1.21 -7.33 10.05
C GLU A 31 1.85 -8.25 9.00
N ASN A 32 1.87 -7.84 7.74
CA ASN A 32 2.52 -8.56 6.66
C ASN A 32 3.81 -7.84 6.26
N ASP A 33 4.96 -8.48 6.46
CA ASP A 33 6.29 -7.92 6.11
C ASP A 33 6.40 -7.53 4.62
N ALA A 34 5.61 -8.16 3.75
CA ALA A 34 5.59 -7.83 2.32
C ALA A 34 4.75 -6.59 2.00
N ILE A 35 3.93 -6.08 2.93
CA ILE A 35 3.02 -4.96 2.69
C ILE A 35 3.36 -3.81 3.63
N MET A 36 3.59 -2.64 3.03
CA MET A 36 3.73 -1.39 3.75
C MET A 36 2.56 -0.47 3.42
N THR A 37 2.01 0.21 4.40
CA THR A 37 0.93 1.18 4.20
C THR A 37 1.50 2.58 4.23
N ARG A 38 1.10 3.42 3.30
CA ARG A 38 1.43 4.84 3.31
C ARG A 38 0.33 5.62 4.03
N VAL A 39 0.67 6.29 5.12
CA VAL A 39 -0.28 7.09 5.91
C VAL A 39 0.15 8.55 5.99
N ASP A 40 -0.82 9.47 6.08
CA ASP A 40 -0.55 10.88 6.37
C ASP A 40 -0.35 11.12 7.87
N LEU A 41 -0.02 12.36 8.23
CA LEU A 41 0.18 12.76 9.64
C LEU A 41 -1.07 12.65 10.52
N GLN A 42 -2.26 12.46 9.93
CA GLN A 42 -3.53 12.29 10.63
C GLN A 42 -3.91 10.79 10.74
N GLY A 43 -3.10 9.89 10.18
CA GLY A 43 -3.37 8.46 10.13
C GLY A 43 -4.32 8.04 9.00
N ASN A 44 -4.55 8.90 8.00
CA ASN A 44 -5.31 8.50 6.82
C ASN A 44 -4.44 7.71 5.86
N VAL A 45 -4.96 6.61 5.32
CA VAL A 45 -4.25 5.82 4.31
C VAL A 45 -4.23 6.59 2.98
N LEU A 46 -3.01 6.89 2.52
CA LEU A 46 -2.74 7.51 1.24
C LEU A 46 -2.41 6.48 0.15
N GLY A 47 -2.05 5.26 0.54
CA GLY A 47 -1.68 4.19 -0.37
C GLY A 47 -1.10 2.98 0.35
N PHE A 48 -0.63 2.01 -0.44
CA PHE A 48 0.09 0.84 0.06
C PHE A 48 1.13 0.40 -0.97
N SER A 49 2.15 -0.29 -0.48
CA SER A 49 3.25 -0.84 -1.25
C SER A 49 3.36 -2.32 -0.97
N ILE A 50 3.63 -3.10 -2.01
CA ILE A 50 3.87 -4.53 -1.96
C ILE A 50 5.31 -4.77 -2.39
N LEU A 51 6.08 -5.38 -1.49
CA LEU A 51 7.42 -5.90 -1.72
C LEU A 51 7.31 -7.35 -2.20
N GLY A 52 8.19 -7.77 -3.10
CA GLY A 52 8.23 -9.17 -3.51
C GLY A 52 7.03 -9.58 -4.39
N VAL A 53 6.46 -8.66 -5.19
CA VAL A 53 5.25 -8.95 -6.00
C VAL A 53 5.41 -10.18 -6.89
N SER A 54 6.61 -10.45 -7.41
CA SER A 54 6.87 -11.62 -8.25
C SER A 54 6.74 -12.94 -7.50
N GLN A 55 6.82 -12.91 -6.16
CA GLN A 55 6.69 -14.09 -5.29
C GLN A 55 5.23 -14.44 -4.98
N LEU A 56 4.27 -13.61 -5.42
CA LEU A 56 2.85 -13.87 -5.30
C LEU A 56 2.46 -15.16 -6.02
N GLN A 57 1.90 -16.10 -5.27
CA GLN A 57 1.43 -17.37 -5.83
C GLN A 57 -0.08 -17.30 -6.09
N LYS A 58 -0.51 -17.95 -7.17
CA LYS A 58 -1.90 -17.95 -7.62
C LYS A 58 -2.91 -18.37 -6.55
N ASP A 59 -2.52 -19.30 -5.67
CA ASP A 59 -3.38 -19.89 -4.65
C ASP A 59 -3.08 -19.37 -3.22
N ASN A 60 -2.18 -18.38 -3.08
CA ASN A 60 -1.84 -17.77 -1.80
C ASN A 60 -1.91 -16.24 -1.88
N PRO A 61 -3.10 -15.63 -1.67
CA PRO A 61 -3.24 -14.20 -1.75
C PRO A 61 -2.51 -13.51 -0.58
N LEU A 62 -1.81 -12.41 -0.88
CA LEU A 62 -1.36 -11.50 0.18
C LEU A 62 -2.58 -10.83 0.79
N THR A 63 -2.77 -11.08 2.08
CA THR A 63 -3.77 -10.40 2.89
C THR A 63 -3.03 -9.55 3.90
N ALA A 64 -3.43 -8.29 4.02
CA ALA A 64 -3.00 -7.40 5.09
C ALA A 64 -4.19 -6.52 5.48
N GLU A 65 -4.32 -6.29 6.77
CA GLU A 65 -5.27 -5.30 7.28
C GLU A 65 -4.65 -3.91 7.21
N LEU A 66 -5.27 -3.06 6.39
CA LEU A 66 -4.93 -1.65 6.33
C LEU A 66 -5.72 -0.94 7.43
N LEU A 67 -5.04 -0.63 8.54
CA LEU A 67 -5.62 0.16 9.62
C LEU A 67 -5.86 1.60 9.13
N VAL A 68 -7.03 1.82 8.55
CA VAL A 68 -7.56 3.14 8.24
C VAL A 68 -8.07 3.76 9.52
N ASN A 69 -7.54 4.92 9.91
CA ASN A 69 -8.22 5.75 10.87
C ASN A 69 -9.46 6.32 10.18
N VAL A 70 -10.58 5.59 10.20
CA VAL A 70 -11.85 6.09 9.69
C VAL A 70 -12.30 7.14 10.69
N ALA A 71 -12.08 8.42 10.36
CA ALA A 71 -12.74 9.49 11.07
C ALA A 71 -14.25 9.23 11.02
N ALA A 72 -14.82 8.93 12.19
CA ALA A 72 -16.25 8.66 12.39
C ALA A 72 -17.10 9.91 12.12
#